data_AF-A0A656QPS1-F1
#
_entry.id   AF-A0A656QPS1-F1
#
_cell.length_a   1.000
_cell.length_b   1.000
_cell.length_c   1.000
_cell.angle_alpha   90.00
_cell.angle_beta   90.00
_cell.angle_gamma   90.00
#
_symmetry.space_group_name_H-M   'P 1'
#
loop_
_entity.id
_entity.type
_entity.pdbx_description
1 polymer ?
#
loop_
_entity_poly.entity_id
_entity_poly.type
_entity_poly.pdbx_seq_one_letter_code
_entity_poly.pdbx_strand_id
1 'polypeptide(L)'
;MSDILQSGHIMRVFSAEQDIGLEESVDIIAHDGVTLALIIRASFSREGVNFFTPREYSQQLAHMEHAAGTKICAHVHNIMAREVKLTQEVLLIKRGRVRVDLYGANLHYVTSRTLGPGDVILLSAGGHGFEMLEDAAFIEVKQGPYMGDHDKVRFEPRS
;
A
#
# COMPACT_ATOMS: atom_id res chain seq x y z
N MET A 1 -19.91 -26.94 -28.90
CA MET A 1 -20.35 -25.71 -29.61
C MET A 1 -21.65 -25.30 -28.95
N SER A 2 -21.81 -24.23 -28.20
CA SER A 2 -21.02 -23.02 -27.95
C SER A 2 -21.58 -22.41 -26.65
N ASP A 3 -20.77 -22.25 -25.61
CA ASP A 3 -21.19 -21.57 -24.39
C ASP A 3 -21.00 -20.07 -24.52
N ILE A 4 -22.11 -19.35 -24.34
CA ILE A 4 -22.20 -17.89 -24.37
C ILE A 4 -22.09 -17.36 -22.93
N LEU A 5 -21.19 -16.39 -22.81
CA LEU A 5 -21.01 -15.41 -21.74
C LEU A 5 -22.29 -15.05 -20.96
N GLN A 6 -22.20 -15.06 -19.63
CA GLN A 6 -22.83 -14.03 -18.81
C GLN A 6 -21.91 -13.60 -17.65
N SER A 7 -21.46 -12.36 -17.79
CA SER A 7 -20.83 -11.50 -16.80
C SER A 7 -21.73 -11.25 -15.60
N GLY A 8 -21.16 -11.23 -14.40
CA GLY A 8 -21.88 -10.83 -13.19
C GLY A 8 -21.01 -10.71 -11.95
N HIS A 9 -19.80 -10.14 -12.03
CA HIS A 9 -19.12 -9.67 -10.82
C HIS A 9 -19.68 -8.31 -10.44
N ILE A 10 -20.77 -8.34 -9.69
CA ILE A 10 -21.35 -7.18 -9.02
C ILE A 10 -20.28 -6.62 -8.06
N MET A 11 -19.86 -5.39 -8.37
CA MET A 11 -19.08 -4.51 -7.52
C MET A 11 -19.89 -4.27 -6.24
N ARG A 12 -19.51 -4.91 -5.12
CA ARG A 12 -20.03 -4.51 -3.81
C ARG A 12 -19.33 -3.22 -3.43
N VAL A 13 -20.08 -2.13 -3.53
CA VAL A 13 -19.90 -0.94 -2.70
C VAL A 13 -19.78 -1.45 -1.26
N PHE A 14 -18.66 -1.16 -0.58
CA PHE A 14 -18.54 -1.43 0.84
C PHE A 14 -19.55 -0.55 1.57
N SER A 15 -20.74 -1.10 1.82
CA SER A 15 -21.63 -0.59 2.86
C SER A 15 -20.91 -0.80 4.18
N ALA A 16 -20.82 0.27 4.97
CA ALA A 16 -20.55 0.16 6.41
C ALA A 16 -21.44 -0.95 6.97
N GLU A 17 -20.90 -1.80 7.85
CA GLU A 17 -21.49 -3.05 8.36
C GLU A 17 -21.19 -4.30 7.52
N GLN A 18 -19.90 -4.60 7.36
CA GLN A 18 -19.43 -5.98 7.47
C GLN A 18 -18.33 -5.98 8.53
N ASP A 19 -18.46 -6.84 9.55
CA ASP A 19 -17.41 -7.17 10.50
C ASP A 19 -16.21 -7.75 9.73
N ILE A 20 -15.36 -6.86 9.21
CA ILE A 20 -14.02 -7.20 8.80
C ILE A 20 -13.29 -7.36 10.13
N GLY A 21 -13.03 -8.59 10.53
CA GLY A 21 -12.02 -8.85 11.55
C GLY A 21 -10.73 -8.21 11.07
N LEU A 22 -10.47 -6.98 11.52
CA LEU A 22 -9.20 -6.31 11.38
C LEU A 22 -8.19 -7.24 12.03
N GLU A 23 -7.43 -7.98 11.24
CA GLU A 23 -6.22 -8.57 11.78
C GLU A 23 -5.41 -7.42 12.35
N GLU A 24 -5.15 -7.45 13.65
CA GLU A 24 -4.52 -6.37 14.44
C GLU A 24 -3.16 -5.91 13.87
N SER A 25 -2.63 -6.64 12.90
CA SER A 25 -1.36 -6.43 12.22
C SER A 25 -1.45 -5.83 10.80
N VAL A 26 -2.63 -5.45 10.29
CA VAL A 26 -2.77 -4.70 9.03
C VAL A 26 -3.69 -3.49 9.19
N ASP A 27 -3.18 -2.30 8.90
CA ASP A 27 -3.97 -1.07 8.90
C ASP A 27 -4.27 -0.62 7.46
N ILE A 28 -5.54 -0.45 7.13
CA ILE A 28 -5.99 0.20 5.89
C ILE A 28 -6.52 1.59 6.25
N ILE A 29 -5.85 2.63 5.76
CA ILE A 29 -6.25 4.02 5.99
C ILE A 29 -6.92 4.55 4.73
N ALA A 30 -8.23 4.79 4.81
CA ALA A 30 -9.04 5.33 3.74
C ALA A 30 -9.73 6.63 4.13
N HIS A 31 -9.90 7.53 3.16
CA HIS A 31 -10.62 8.79 3.30
C HIS A 31 -11.38 9.08 2.01
N ASP A 32 -12.65 9.50 2.12
CA ASP A 32 -13.53 9.78 0.98
C ASP A 32 -13.57 8.67 -0.08
N GLY A 33 -13.58 7.40 0.37
CA GLY A 33 -13.60 6.23 -0.52
C GLY A 33 -12.27 5.93 -1.23
N VAL A 34 -11.19 6.64 -0.88
CA VAL A 34 -9.84 6.44 -1.43
C VAL A 34 -8.91 5.89 -0.35
N THR A 35 -8.19 4.81 -0.65
CA THR A 35 -7.12 4.30 0.22
C THR A 35 -5.91 5.22 0.12
N LEU A 36 -5.56 5.88 1.22
CA LEU A 36 -4.39 6.74 1.32
C LEU A 36 -3.12 5.92 1.59
N ALA A 37 -3.23 4.96 2.52
CA ALA A 37 -2.12 4.13 2.91
C ALA A 37 -2.55 2.74 3.40
N LEU A 38 -1.62 1.80 3.32
CA LEU A 38 -1.73 0.47 3.89
C LEU A 38 -0.48 0.13 4.68
N ILE A 39 -0.62 -0.33 5.92
CA ILE A 39 0.49 -0.71 6.79
C ILE A 39 0.42 -2.20 7.07
N ILE A 40 1.51 -2.91 6.82
CA ILE A 40 1.74 -4.27 7.29
C ILE A 40 2.66 -4.15 8.50
N ARG A 41 2.16 -4.52 9.69
CA ARG A 41 2.94 -4.48 10.92
C ARG A 41 4.00 -5.57 10.90
N ALA A 42 5.13 -5.33 11.58
CA ALA A 42 6.20 -6.30 11.73
C ALA A 42 5.73 -7.65 12.31
N SER A 43 4.65 -7.64 13.09
CA SER A 43 4.01 -8.82 13.69
C SER A 43 3.08 -9.59 12.76
N PHE A 44 2.79 -9.07 11.56
CA PHE A 44 1.92 -9.76 10.61
C PHE A 44 2.53 -11.10 10.20
N SER A 45 1.73 -12.15 10.31
CA SER A 45 2.09 -13.50 9.85
C SER A 45 0.83 -14.18 9.35
N ARG A 46 0.92 -14.75 8.16
CA ARG A 46 -0.14 -15.50 7.51
C ARG A 46 0.45 -16.31 6.37
N GLU A 47 0.23 -17.61 6.42
CA GLU A 47 0.70 -18.54 5.38
C GLU A 47 0.19 -18.15 3.98
N GLY A 48 1.01 -18.42 2.97
CA GLY A 48 0.69 -18.21 1.56
C GLY A 48 1.05 -16.83 1.04
N VAL A 49 0.45 -16.48 -0.10
CA VAL A 49 0.65 -15.19 -0.78
C VAL A 49 -0.55 -14.29 -0.50
N ASN A 50 -0.34 -13.26 0.31
CA ASN A 50 -1.38 -12.39 0.82
C ASN A 50 -1.25 -11.02 0.18
N PHE A 51 -2.06 -10.77 -0.85
CA PHE A 51 -2.12 -9.47 -1.51
C PHE A 51 -2.97 -8.49 -0.71
N PHE A 52 -2.45 -7.28 -0.53
CA PHE A 52 -3.13 -6.19 0.17
C PHE A 52 -3.59 -5.06 -0.77
N THR A 53 -3.30 -5.23 -2.06
CA THR A 53 -3.59 -4.23 -3.09
C THR A 53 -4.56 -4.81 -4.12
N PRO A 54 -5.50 -4.00 -4.63
CA PRO A 54 -6.30 -4.38 -5.78
C PRO A 54 -5.44 -4.69 -7.01
N ARG A 55 -5.98 -5.48 -7.95
CA ARG A 55 -5.24 -5.93 -9.15
C ARG A 55 -4.92 -4.79 -10.13
N GLU A 56 -5.72 -3.74 -10.07
CA GLU A 56 -5.64 -2.54 -10.89
C GLU A 56 -4.59 -1.54 -10.41
N TYR A 57 -4.00 -1.73 -9.23
CA TYR A 57 -2.92 -0.87 -8.75
C TYR A 57 -1.66 -1.08 -9.59
N SER A 58 -1.01 0.02 -9.96
CA SER A 58 0.23 -0.01 -10.75
C SER A 58 1.41 -0.62 -9.97
N GLN A 59 1.35 -0.60 -8.62
CA GLN A 59 2.25 -1.30 -7.72
C GLN A 59 1.44 -2.17 -6.76
N GLN A 60 1.84 -3.43 -6.64
CA GLN A 60 1.21 -4.39 -5.75
C GLN A 60 2.08 -4.65 -4.53
N LEU A 61 1.44 -4.72 -3.37
CA LEU A 61 2.06 -5.12 -2.11
C LEU A 61 1.46 -6.45 -1.65
N ALA A 62 2.32 -7.40 -1.32
CA ALA A 62 1.95 -8.69 -0.77
C ALA A 62 2.94 -9.15 0.31
N HIS A 63 2.42 -9.83 1.33
CA HIS A 63 3.20 -10.63 2.26
C HIS A 63 3.23 -12.08 1.76
N MET A 64 4.40 -12.72 1.84
CA MET A 64 4.58 -14.10 1.40
C MET A 64 5.22 -14.90 2.53
N GLU A 65 4.50 -15.91 3.01
CA GLU A 65 4.99 -16.82 4.05
C GLU A 65 4.85 -18.26 3.58
N HIS A 66 5.95 -19.02 3.65
CA HIS A 66 6.00 -20.39 3.17
C HIS A 66 6.72 -21.27 4.19
N ALA A 67 6.18 -22.47 4.42
CA ALA A 67 6.86 -23.49 5.21
C ALA A 67 8.19 -23.90 4.56
N ALA A 68 9.15 -24.31 5.39
CA ALA A 68 10.45 -24.80 4.92
C ALA A 68 10.27 -25.96 3.93
N GLY A 69 11.01 -25.91 2.81
CA GLY A 69 10.92 -26.90 1.74
C GLY A 69 9.92 -26.55 0.62
N THR A 70 9.08 -25.53 0.80
CA THR A 70 8.23 -25.00 -0.28
C THR A 70 9.09 -24.50 -1.44
N LYS A 71 8.70 -24.85 -2.68
CA LYS A 71 9.39 -24.42 -3.90
C LYS A 71 8.49 -23.51 -4.71
N ILE A 72 8.93 -22.27 -4.94
CA ILE A 72 8.35 -21.38 -5.94
C ILE A 72 9.01 -21.71 -7.28
N CYS A 73 8.22 -22.07 -8.30
CA CYS A 73 8.74 -22.37 -9.63
C CYS A 73 9.45 -21.15 -10.23
N ALA A 74 10.62 -21.36 -10.83
CA ALA A 74 11.33 -20.33 -11.57
C ALA A 74 10.47 -19.80 -12.73
N HIS A 75 10.37 -18.49 -12.86
CA HIS A 75 9.59 -17.83 -13.91
C HIS A 75 10.21 -16.48 -14.27
N VAL A 76 9.83 -15.96 -15.44
CA VAL A 76 10.12 -14.60 -15.88
C VAL A 76 8.81 -13.87 -16.12
N HIS A 77 8.81 -12.55 -15.97
CA HIS A 77 7.65 -11.74 -16.29
C HIS A 77 7.62 -11.41 -17.79
N ASN A 78 6.42 -11.48 -18.37
CA ASN A 78 6.21 -11.03 -19.76
C ASN A 78 6.39 -9.52 -19.86
N ILE A 79 6.94 -9.06 -20.97
CA ILE A 79 6.95 -7.63 -21.32
C ILE A 79 5.50 -7.21 -21.59
N MET A 80 4.98 -6.34 -20.73
CA MET A 80 3.61 -5.85 -20.79
C MET A 80 3.62 -4.34 -20.61
N ALA A 81 2.94 -3.61 -21.49
CA ALA A 81 2.72 -2.18 -21.31
C ALA A 81 1.78 -1.95 -20.11
N ARG A 82 2.10 -0.95 -19.28
CA ARG A 82 1.31 -0.54 -18.11
C ARG A 82 1.32 0.98 -18.03
N GLU A 83 0.21 1.56 -17.60
CA GLU A 83 0.10 3.00 -17.35
C GLU A 83 0.32 3.26 -15.84
N VAL A 84 1.21 4.19 -15.51
CA VAL A 84 1.40 4.68 -14.15
C VAL A 84 0.82 6.08 -14.07
N LYS A 85 -0.36 6.22 -13.45
CA LYS A 85 -1.07 7.51 -13.32
C LYS A 85 -0.58 8.34 -12.14
N LEU A 86 -0.11 7.66 -11.10
CA LEU A 86 0.39 8.26 -9.86
C LEU A 86 1.55 7.42 -9.36
N THR A 87 2.63 8.09 -8.98
CA THR A 87 3.76 7.48 -8.28
C THR A 87 3.32 7.13 -6.86
N GLN A 88 3.39 5.86 -6.51
CA GLN A 88 3.21 5.36 -5.15
C GLN A 88 4.60 5.03 -4.58
N GLU A 89 4.64 4.76 -3.30
CA GLU A 89 5.88 4.36 -2.65
C GLU A 89 5.61 3.35 -1.54
N VAL A 90 6.54 2.41 -1.41
CA VAL A 90 6.59 1.47 -0.29
C VAL A 90 7.81 1.80 0.55
N LEU A 91 7.61 2.02 1.84
CA LEU A 91 8.70 2.20 2.80
C LEU A 91 8.81 0.96 3.69
N LEU A 92 10.04 0.48 3.87
CA LEU A 92 10.39 -0.58 4.81
C LEU A 92 11.25 0.03 5.92
N ILE A 93 10.74 0.05 7.14
CA ILE A 93 11.44 0.66 8.27
C ILE A 93 12.54 -0.28 8.76
N LYS A 94 13.80 0.15 8.66
CA LYS A 94 14.96 -0.64 9.13
C LYS A 94 15.29 -0.40 10.60
N ARG A 95 15.20 0.85 11.06
CA ARG A 95 15.45 1.23 12.46
C ARG A 95 14.76 2.55 12.82
N GLY A 96 14.64 2.82 14.12
CA GLY A 96 14.07 4.06 14.67
C GLY A 96 12.54 4.05 14.72
N ARG A 97 11.96 5.20 15.06
CA ARG A 97 10.50 5.44 15.03
C ARG A 97 10.18 6.63 14.13
N VAL A 98 9.20 6.44 13.26
CA VAL A 98 8.76 7.45 12.27
C VAL A 98 7.27 7.68 12.43
N ARG A 99 6.84 8.93 12.53
CA ARG A 99 5.43 9.30 12.33
C ARG A 99 5.21 9.64 10.87
N VAL A 100 4.20 9.04 10.26
CA VAL A 100 3.66 9.46 8.96
C VAL A 100 2.37 10.22 9.20
N ASP A 101 2.26 11.39 8.59
CA ASP A 101 1.05 12.21 8.54
C ASP A 101 0.42 12.05 7.16
N LEU A 102 -0.86 11.70 7.11
CA LEU A 102 -1.59 11.41 5.87
C LEU A 102 -2.61 12.51 5.58
N TYR A 103 -2.70 12.89 4.31
CA TYR A 103 -3.52 13.99 3.84
C TYR A 103 -4.47 13.53 2.72
N GLY A 104 -5.68 14.07 2.72
CA GLY A 104 -6.67 13.83 1.68
C GLY A 104 -6.33 14.56 0.37
N ALA A 105 -7.17 14.39 -0.65
CA ALA A 105 -6.98 15.02 -1.96
C ALA A 105 -7.01 16.57 -1.92
N ASN A 106 -7.65 17.15 -0.91
CA ASN A 106 -7.71 18.60 -0.66
C ASN A 106 -6.52 19.14 0.16
N LEU A 107 -5.52 18.29 0.46
CA LEU A 107 -4.35 18.60 1.29
C LEU A 107 -4.69 18.87 2.77
N HIS A 108 -5.90 18.55 3.22
CA HIS A 108 -6.24 18.56 4.64
C HIS A 108 -5.67 17.34 5.34
N TYR A 109 -5.23 17.54 6.58
CA TYR A 109 -4.78 16.47 7.44
C TYR A 109 -5.93 15.50 7.72
N VAL A 110 -5.64 14.19 7.61
CA VAL A 110 -6.61 13.12 7.89
C VAL A 110 -6.23 12.40 9.18
N THR A 111 -5.01 11.87 9.26
CA THR A 111 -4.56 11.08 10.42
C THR A 111 -3.05 10.86 10.40
N SER A 112 -2.50 10.41 11.52
CA SER A 112 -1.09 9.99 11.63
C SER A 112 -0.95 8.54 12.07
N ARG A 113 0.14 7.88 11.68
CA ARG A 113 0.53 6.56 12.20
C ARG A 113 2.01 6.56 12.57
N THR A 114 2.35 5.86 13.65
CA THR A 114 3.76 5.60 14.00
C THR A 114 4.16 4.24 13.48
N LEU A 115 5.32 4.20 12.82
CA LEU A 115 5.95 3.03 12.26
C LEU A 115 7.26 2.75 13.00
N GLY A 116 7.52 1.48 13.28
CA GLY A 116 8.75 0.98 13.90
C GLY A 116 9.49 -0.02 13.01
N PRO A 117 10.63 -0.55 13.46
CA PRO A 117 11.43 -1.49 12.69
C PRO A 117 10.63 -2.73 12.27
N GLY A 118 10.73 -3.10 10.98
CA GLY A 118 9.99 -4.21 10.40
C GLY A 118 8.60 -3.85 9.85
N ASP A 119 8.04 -2.69 10.22
CA ASP A 119 6.80 -2.22 9.60
C ASP A 119 7.03 -1.84 8.13
N VAL A 120 6.02 -2.11 7.32
CA VAL A 120 5.98 -1.76 5.90
C VAL A 120 4.76 -0.90 5.64
N ILE A 121 4.92 0.22 4.94
CA ILE A 121 3.81 1.07 4.51
C ILE A 121 3.81 1.25 2.99
N LEU A 122 2.66 1.05 2.36
CA LEU A 122 2.35 1.52 1.01
C LEU A 122 1.60 2.86 1.12
N LEU A 123 2.09 3.87 0.43
CA LEU A 123 1.43 5.17 0.27
C LEU A 123 0.79 5.21 -1.12
N SER A 124 -0.51 4.97 -1.18
CA SER A 124 -1.22 4.69 -2.43
C SER A 124 -1.88 5.91 -3.07
N ALA A 125 -2.22 6.93 -2.28
CA ALA A 125 -2.87 8.15 -2.76
C ALA A 125 -2.75 9.31 -1.74
N GLY A 126 -3.25 10.48 -2.14
CA GLY A 126 -3.26 11.68 -1.30
C GLY A 126 -1.87 12.28 -1.10
N GLY A 127 -1.71 12.99 0.01
CA GLY A 127 -0.41 13.52 0.44
C GLY A 127 0.10 12.77 1.67
N HIS A 128 1.40 12.84 1.90
CA HIS A 128 2.01 12.35 3.13
C HIS A 128 3.20 13.22 3.54
N GLY A 129 3.44 13.27 4.84
CA GLY A 129 4.61 13.89 5.46
C GLY A 129 5.20 12.95 6.50
N PHE A 130 6.46 13.14 6.83
CA PHE A 130 7.15 12.30 7.82
C PHE A 130 7.84 13.15 8.87
N GLU A 131 7.72 12.72 10.12
CA GLU A 131 8.50 13.22 11.25
C GLU A 131 9.28 12.05 11.86
N MET A 132 10.60 12.22 11.96
CA MET A 132 11.46 11.25 12.64
C MET A 132 11.34 11.48 14.14
N LEU A 133 10.71 10.56 14.86
CA LEU A 133 10.59 10.63 16.33
C LEU A 133 11.88 10.17 17.02
N GLU A 134 12.69 9.39 16.31
CA GLU A 134 14.04 8.94 16.68
C GLU A 134 14.90 8.90 15.41
N ASP A 135 16.22 8.75 15.56
CA ASP A 135 17.12 8.46 14.45
C ASP A 135 16.66 7.23 13.67
N ALA A 136 16.16 7.46 12.46
CA ALA A 136 15.54 6.42 11.65
C ALA A 136 16.30 6.14 10.36
N ALA A 137 16.09 4.93 9.83
CA ALA A 137 16.43 4.62 8.45
C ALA A 137 15.40 3.67 7.87
N PHE A 138 15.07 3.88 6.61
CA PHE A 138 14.12 3.07 5.87
C PHE A 138 14.60 2.90 4.43
N ILE A 139 14.11 1.85 3.78
CA ILE A 139 14.28 1.62 2.35
C ILE A 139 13.01 2.07 1.67
N GLU A 140 13.15 2.82 0.58
CA GLU A 140 12.05 3.25 -0.26
C GLU A 140 12.06 2.48 -1.59
N VAL A 141 10.88 2.04 -2.02
CA VAL A 141 10.63 1.42 -3.32
C VAL A 141 9.52 2.19 -4.03
N LYS A 142 9.84 2.88 -5.13
CA LYS A 142 8.87 3.66 -5.93
C LYS A 142 8.59 3.01 -7.28
N GLN A 143 7.42 3.30 -7.86
CA GLN A 143 7.23 3.06 -9.29
C GLN A 143 8.20 3.92 -10.11
N GLY A 144 8.68 3.33 -11.21
CA GLY A 144 9.35 4.06 -12.28
C GLY A 144 8.46 4.18 -13.52
N PRO A 145 8.93 4.88 -14.56
CA PRO A 145 10.20 5.60 -14.62
C PRO A 145 10.24 6.80 -13.66
N TYR A 146 11.41 7.08 -13.09
CA TYR A 146 11.60 8.22 -12.18
C TYR A 146 11.50 9.55 -12.94
N MET A 147 10.65 10.47 -12.47
CA MET A 147 10.42 11.76 -13.12
C MET A 147 11.13 12.93 -12.43
N GLY A 148 11.98 12.67 -11.43
CA GLY A 148 12.71 13.72 -10.73
C GLY A 148 11.80 14.54 -9.81
N ASP A 149 12.04 15.84 -9.74
CA ASP A 149 11.19 16.77 -8.97
C ASP A 149 9.76 16.89 -9.51
N HIS A 150 9.49 16.42 -10.73
CA HIS A 150 8.13 16.41 -11.28
C HIS A 150 7.22 15.34 -10.64
N ASP A 151 7.79 14.38 -9.89
CA ASP A 151 7.01 13.33 -9.21
C ASP A 151 6.19 13.84 -8.01
N LYS A 152 6.49 15.05 -7.50
CA LYS A 152 5.82 15.56 -6.29
C LYS A 152 5.65 17.08 -6.28
N VAL A 153 4.55 17.52 -5.68
CA VAL A 153 4.35 18.91 -5.27
C VAL A 153 4.45 18.97 -3.75
N ARG A 154 5.29 19.88 -3.24
CA ARG A 154 5.39 20.14 -1.80
C ARG A 154 4.31 21.15 -1.40
N PHE A 155 3.72 20.99 -0.22
CA PHE A 155 2.66 21.85 0.27
C PHE A 155 2.77 22.05 1.78
N GLU A 156 2.24 23.17 2.26
CA GLU A 156 1.98 23.37 3.69
C GLU A 156 0.65 22.70 4.04
N PRO A 157 0.59 21.89 5.11
CA PRO A 157 -0.65 21.29 5.60
C PRO A 157 -1.76 22.32 5.77
N ARG A 158 -2.96 22.00 5.25
CA ARG A 158 -4.15 22.81 5.53
C ARG A 158 -4.84 22.25 6.76
N SER A 159 -5.19 23.16 7.69
CA SER A 159 -5.93 22.88 8.93
C SER A 159 -7.41 22.63 8.67
#